data_AF-A0A951MYV7-F1
#
_entry.id   AF-A0A951MYV7-F1
#
_cell.length_a   1.000
_cell.length_b   1.000
_cell.length_c   1.000
_cell.angle_alpha   90.00
_cell.angle_beta   90.00
_cell.angle_gamma   90.00
#
_symmetry.space_group_name_H-M   'P 1'
#
loop_
_entity.id
_entity.type
_entity.pdbx_description
1 polymer ?
#
loop_
_entity_poly.entity_id
_entity_poly.type
_entity_poly.pdbx_seq_one_letter_code
_entity_poly.pdbx_strand_id
1 'polypeptide(L)'
;MTDRHPSEQPPSPDVGSLTYADALGELESILAQLEDDALDVDRLAERVARAAALIRLCRRRIADTRMEVERIVADLDGAAPPADGTS
;
A
#
# COMPACT_ATOMS: atom_id res chain seq x y z
N MET A 1 1.49 42.32 4.38
CA MET A 1 2.57 41.73 5.21
C MET A 1 1.89 40.69 6.09
N THR A 2 1.83 39.40 5.79
CA THR A 2 2.75 38.52 5.08
C THR A 2 1.91 37.41 4.46
N ASP A 3 1.91 37.32 3.12
CA ASP A 3 1.41 36.15 2.40
C ASP A 3 2.38 35.00 2.71
N ARG A 4 1.95 34.07 3.56
CA ARG A 4 2.75 32.89 3.90
C ARG A 4 1.91 31.67 3.52
N HIS A 5 1.96 31.32 2.24
CA HIS A 5 1.69 29.96 1.79
C HIS A 5 2.98 29.16 1.80
N PRO A 6 3.23 28.26 2.77
CA PRO A 6 4.19 27.19 2.59
C PRO A 6 3.38 25.93 2.28
N SER A 7 3.24 25.58 1.01
CA SER A 7 2.70 24.26 0.64
C SER A 7 3.36 23.72 -0.61
N GLU A 8 4.67 23.92 -0.74
CA GLU A 8 5.48 23.06 -1.60
C GLU A 8 5.86 21.83 -0.77
N GLN A 9 4.89 20.92 -0.63
CA GLN A 9 5.18 19.56 -0.17
C GLN A 9 6.06 18.94 -1.27
N PRO A 10 7.28 18.46 -0.96
CA PRO A 10 8.16 17.86 -1.97
C PRO A 10 7.46 16.68 -2.64
N PRO A 11 7.81 16.33 -3.89
CA PRO A 11 7.15 15.23 -4.60
C PRO A 11 7.28 13.94 -3.79
N SER A 12 6.15 13.41 -3.34
CA SER A 12 6.11 12.15 -2.62
C SER A 12 6.76 11.04 -3.46
N PRO A 13 7.52 10.12 -2.84
CA PRO A 13 8.20 9.04 -3.56
C PRO A 13 7.23 8.22 -4.40
N ASP A 14 7.74 7.59 -5.46
CA ASP A 14 6.93 6.72 -6.32
C ASP A 14 6.34 5.56 -5.51
N VAL A 15 5.04 5.35 -5.65
CA VAL A 15 4.28 4.31 -4.94
C VAL A 15 4.87 2.93 -5.18
N GLY A 16 5.42 2.66 -6.37
CA GLY A 16 6.05 1.38 -6.68
C GLY A 16 7.24 1.02 -5.81
N SER A 17 7.94 2.02 -5.27
CA SER A 17 9.18 1.84 -4.49
C SER A 17 8.97 1.73 -2.97
N LEU A 18 7.77 2.05 -2.48
CA LEU A 18 7.50 2.11 -1.04
C LEU A 18 7.48 0.73 -0.38
N THR A 19 7.99 0.66 0.85
CA THR A 19 7.75 -0.49 1.71
C THR A 19 6.30 -0.51 2.19
N TYR A 20 5.84 -1.65 2.72
CA TYR A 20 4.50 -1.72 3.32
C TYR A 20 4.35 -0.73 4.48
N ALA A 21 5.38 -0.61 5.33
CA ALA A 21 5.38 0.30 6.47
C ALA A 21 5.34 1.77 6.03
N ASP A 22 6.14 2.14 5.02
CA ASP A 22 6.14 3.51 4.49
C ASP A 22 4.80 3.86 3.86
N ALA A 23 4.22 2.94 3.08
CA ALA A 23 2.91 3.15 2.46
C ALA A 23 1.79 3.28 3.50
N LEU A 24 1.88 2.55 4.62
CA LEU A 24 0.93 2.67 5.72
C LEU A 24 1.09 4.01 6.46
N GLY A 25 2.31 4.44 6.77
CA GLY A 25 2.55 5.74 7.41
C GLY A 25 2.12 6.92 6.53
N GLU A 26 2.28 6.80 5.22
CA GLU A 26 1.75 7.81 4.28
C GLU A 26 0.21 7.81 4.27
N LEU A 27 -0.45 6.65 4.33
CA LEU A 27 -1.90 6.57 4.43
C LEU A 27 -2.44 7.23 5.70
N GLU A 28 -1.78 7.01 6.85
CA GLU A 28 -2.13 7.67 8.11
C GLU A 28 -1.97 9.20 8.02
N SER A 29 -0.90 9.67 7.37
CA SER A 29 -0.68 11.09 7.13
C SER A 29 -1.75 11.70 6.21
N ILE A 30 -2.15 10.98 5.17
CA ILE A 30 -3.24 11.41 4.29
C ILE A 30 -4.55 11.46 5.07
N LEU A 31 -4.85 10.46 5.89
CA LEU A 31 -6.07 10.42 6.70
C LEU A 31 -6.15 11.63 7.64
N ALA A 32 -5.06 11.93 8.37
CA ALA A 32 -4.99 13.10 9.24
C ALA A 32 -5.20 14.42 8.49
N GLN A 33 -4.74 14.50 7.24
CA GLN A 33 -4.97 15.68 6.41
C GLN A 33 -6.43 15.76 5.95
N LEU A 34 -7.06 14.65 5.58
CA LEU A 34 -8.47 14.61 5.15
C LEU A 34 -9.44 15.01 6.27
N GLU A 35 -9.03 14.86 7.52
CA GLU A 35 -9.78 15.29 8.71
C GLU A 35 -9.60 16.78 9.04
N ASP A 36 -8.68 17.48 8.36
CA ASP A 36 -8.49 18.92 8.50
C ASP A 36 -9.52 19.70 7.65
N ASP A 37 -10.36 20.49 8.32
CA ASP A 37 -11.42 21.31 7.72
C ASP A 37 -10.90 22.38 6.74
N ALA A 38 -9.58 22.63 6.70
CA ALA A 38 -8.95 23.61 5.81
C ALA A 38 -8.61 23.08 4.40
N LEU A 39 -8.97 21.83 4.06
CA LEU A 39 -8.67 21.27 2.73
C LEU A 39 -9.64 21.72 1.64
N ASP A 40 -9.09 22.28 0.56
CA ASP A 40 -9.80 22.55 -0.69
C ASP A 40 -10.14 21.25 -1.45
N VAL A 41 -11.22 21.27 -2.22
CA VAL A 41 -11.80 20.09 -2.91
C VAL A 41 -10.85 19.48 -3.94
N ASP A 42 -10.03 20.31 -4.59
CA ASP A 42 -9.03 19.84 -5.56
C ASP A 42 -7.92 19.05 -4.84
N ARG A 43 -7.48 19.52 -3.66
CA ARG A 43 -6.52 18.80 -2.82
C ARG A 43 -7.11 17.52 -2.23
N LEU A 44 -8.40 17.51 -1.93
CA LEU A 44 -9.12 16.32 -1.49
C LEU A 44 -9.04 15.21 -2.57
N ALA A 45 -9.32 15.55 -3.83
CA ALA A 45 -9.27 14.61 -4.94
C ALA A 45 -7.86 14.01 -5.14
N GLU A 46 -6.82 14.84 -5.09
CA GLU A 46 -5.42 14.39 -5.19
C GLU A 46 -5.03 13.44 -4.05
N ARG A 47 -5.39 13.79 -2.80
CA ARG A 47 -5.11 12.99 -1.61
C ARG A 47 -5.81 11.63 -1.65
N VAL A 48 -7.07 11.60 -2.07
CA VAL A 48 -7.83 10.36 -2.24
C VAL A 48 -7.24 9.49 -3.35
N ALA A 49 -6.83 10.09 -4.48
CA ALA A 49 -6.18 9.36 -5.56
C ALA A 49 -4.86 8.72 -5.10
N ARG A 50 -4.05 9.46 -4.33
CA ARG A 50 -2.82 8.96 -3.73
C ARG A 50 -3.09 7.81 -2.75
N ALA A 51 -4.06 7.97 -1.84
CA ALA A 51 -4.45 6.92 -0.91
C ALA A 51 -4.90 5.64 -1.65
N ALA A 52 -5.67 5.77 -2.72
CA ALA A 52 -6.09 4.64 -3.54
C ALA A 52 -4.90 3.89 -4.15
N ALA A 53 -3.85 4.59 -4.60
CA ALA A 53 -2.64 3.98 -5.12
C ALA A 53 -1.87 3.22 -4.03
N LEU A 54 -1.73 3.80 -2.84
CA LEU A 54 -1.08 3.17 -1.68
C LEU A 54 -1.83 1.90 -1.23
N ILE A 55 -3.16 1.96 -1.14
CA ILE A 55 -3.99 0.79 -0.81
C ILE A 55 -3.78 -0.34 -1.81
N ARG A 56 -3.70 -0.04 -3.11
CA ARG A 56 -3.42 -1.04 -4.14
C ARG A 56 -2.04 -1.67 -3.94
N LEU A 57 -1.02 -0.89 -3.59
CA LEU A 57 0.31 -1.41 -3.28
C LEU A 57 0.27 -2.35 -2.07
N CYS A 58 -0.35 -1.92 -0.97
CA CYS A 58 -0.45 -2.72 0.25
C CYS A 58 -1.14 -4.06 0.00
N ARG A 59 -2.25 -4.05 -0.76
CA ARG A 59 -2.98 -5.26 -1.14
C ARG A 59 -2.12 -6.22 -1.98
N ARG A 60 -1.36 -5.70 -2.96
CA ARG A 60 -0.44 -6.53 -3.76
C ARG A 60 0.61 -7.19 -2.87
N ARG A 61 1.30 -6.41 -2.03
CA ARG A 61 2.33 -6.94 -1.12
C ARG A 61 1.79 -8.04 -0.19
N ILE A 62 0.59 -7.87 0.35
CA ILE A 62 -0.06 -8.89 1.19
C ILE A 62 -0.34 -10.17 0.38
N ALA A 63 -0.86 -10.03 -0.84
CA ALA A 63 -1.14 -11.17 -1.71
C ALA A 63 0.16 -11.92 -2.08
N ASP A 64 1.21 -11.20 -2.46
CA ASP A 64 2.51 -11.78 -2.80
C ASP A 64 3.13 -12.51 -1.60
N THR A 65 3.06 -11.89 -0.41
CA THR A 65 3.54 -12.50 0.84
C THR A 65 2.77 -13.78 1.15
N ARG A 66 1.45 -13.76 0.97
CA ARG A 66 0.60 -14.93 1.20
C ARG A 66 0.98 -16.09 0.26
N MET A 67 1.17 -15.81 -1.03
CA MET A 67 1.58 -16.83 -2.00
C MET A 67 2.94 -17.44 -1.64
N GLU A 68 3.89 -16.61 -1.21
CA GLU A 68 5.21 -17.08 -0.80
C GLU A 68 5.14 -17.96 0.45
N VAL A 69 4.31 -17.60 1.44
CA VAL A 69 4.06 -18.42 2.62
C VAL A 69 3.43 -19.76 2.23
N GLU A 70 2.41 -19.75 1.37
CA GLU A 70 1.75 -20.98 0.89
C GLU A 70 2.75 -21.90 0.18
N ARG A 71 3.66 -21.34 -0.64
CA ARG A 71 4.73 -22.09 -1.31
C ARG A 71 5.69 -22.72 -0.31
N ILE A 72 6.17 -21.95 0.67
CA ILE A 72 7.09 -22.46 1.70
C ILE A 72 6.43 -23.59 2.50
N VAL A 73 5.16 -23.46 2.88
CA VAL A 73 4.42 -24.51 3.60
C VAL A 73 4.31 -25.77 2.74
N ALA A 74 3.95 -25.65 1.46
CA ALA A 74 3.87 -26.80 0.56
C ALA A 74 5.22 -27.53 0.37
N ASP A 75 6.31 -26.76 0.28
CA ASP A 75 7.68 -27.29 0.20
C ASP A 75 8.06 -28.06 1.49
N LEU A 76 7.64 -27.57 2.66
CA LEU A 76 7.90 -28.19 3.96
C LEU A 76 7.06 -29.45 4.20
N ASP A 77 5.79 -29.44 3.79
CA ASP A 77 4.88 -30.59 3.93
C ASP A 77 5.23 -31.74 2.97
N GLY A 78 6.20 -31.53 2.08
CA GLY A 78 6.71 -32.57 1.20
C GLY A 78 5.61 -33.20 0.36
N ALA A 79 4.65 -32.40 -0.11
CA ALA A 79 3.52 -32.85 -0.93
C ALA A 79 4.04 -33.47 -2.24
N ALA A 80 4.43 -34.74 -2.16
CA ALA A 80 4.55 -35.62 -3.29
C ALA A 80 3.15 -35.69 -3.94
N PRO A 81 3.06 -35.61 -5.28
CA PRO A 81 1.78 -35.76 -5.96
C PRO A 81 1.12 -37.07 -5.51
N PRO A 82 -0.23 -37.13 -5.40
CA PRO A 82 -0.90 -38.37 -5.10
C PRO A 82 -0.45 -39.40 -6.14
N ALA A 83 0.16 -40.48 -5.67
CA ALA A 83 0.52 -41.59 -6.53
C ALA A 83 -0.79 -42.18 -7.08
N ASP A 84 -1.18 -41.74 -8.28
CA ASP A 84 -2.13 -42.45 -9.12
C ASP A 84 -1.58 -43.86 -9.33
N GLY A 85 -2.19 -44.84 -8.66
CA GLY A 85 -1.76 -46.22 -8.79
C GLY A 85 -2.14 -47.08 -7.60
N THR A 86 -3.41 -47.37 -7.41
CA THR A 86 -3.80 -48.70 -6.91
C THR A 86 -5.11 -49.11 -7.58
N SER A 87 -4.91 -49.97 -8.59
CA SER A 87 -5.73 -51.08 -9.07
C SER A 87 -7.25 -50.97 -9.13
#